data_AF-A0A3N5QIG4-F1
#
_entry.id   AF-A0A3N5QIG4-F1
#
_cell.length_a   1.000
_cell.length_b   1.000
_cell.length_c   1.000
_cell.angle_alpha   90.00
_cell.angle_beta   90.00
_cell.angle_gamma   90.00
#
_symmetry.space_group_name_H-M   'P 1'
#
loop_
_entity.id
_entity.type
_entity.pdbx_description
1 polymer ?
#
loop_
_entity_poly.entity_id
_entity_poly.type
_entity_poly.pdbx_seq_one_letter_code
_entity_poly.pdbx_strand_id
1 'polypeptide(L)' 'MTKNYESGQQAGTIYNQLVPYVIEQTGRGERGMDIFSRLLRERIIFLGTAVDD' A
#
# COMPACT_ATOMS: atom_id res chain seq x y z
N MET A 1 -24.88 19.19 27.58
CA MET A 1 -25.13 17.73 27.46
C MET A 1 -24.23 17.19 26.35
N THR A 2 -22.99 16.87 26.67
CA THR A 2 -22.18 16.02 25.81
C THR A 2 -21.82 14.84 26.68
N LYS A 3 -22.42 13.68 26.40
CA LYS A 3 -22.15 12.46 27.16
C LYS A 3 -20.73 12.00 26.80
N ASN A 4 -19.95 11.72 27.85
CA ASN A 4 -18.67 11.03 27.75
C ASN A 4 -18.91 9.64 27.15
N TYR A 5 -18.20 9.32 26.07
CA TYR A 5 -18.05 7.96 25.57
C TYR A 5 -16.63 7.51 25.91
N GLU A 6 -16.44 7.13 27.17
CA GLU A 6 -15.30 6.31 27.57
C GLU A 6 -15.62 4.87 27.14
N SER A 7 -15.01 4.44 26.03
CA SER A 7 -14.81 3.02 25.77
C SER A 7 -13.45 2.87 25.12
N GLY A 8 -12.61 2.02 25.70
CA GLY A 8 -11.21 1.85 25.35
C GLY A 8 -11.02 1.45 23.90
N GLN A 9 -10.93 2.44 23.03
CA GLN A 9 -10.41 2.28 21.69
C GLN A 9 -8.93 1.95 21.85
N GLN A 10 -8.61 0.65 21.74
CA GLN A 10 -7.25 0.22 21.49
C GLN A 10 -6.74 1.11 20.35
N ALA A 11 -5.69 1.89 20.63
CA ALA A 11 -5.03 2.70 19.62
C ALA A 11 -4.46 1.72 18.59
N GLY A 12 -5.28 1.38 17.59
CA GLY A 12 -4.86 0.57 16.46
C GLY A 12 -3.66 1.30 15.89
N THR A 13 -2.50 0.68 15.99
CA THR A 13 -1.28 1.21 15.38
C THR A 13 -1.64 1.47 13.92
N ILE A 14 -1.73 2.74 13.55
CA ILE A 14 -1.98 3.13 12.17
C ILE A 14 -0.69 2.76 11.43
N TYR A 15 -0.62 1.53 10.95
CA TYR A 15 0.39 1.11 9.99
C TYR A 15 0.07 1.86 8.71
N ASN A 16 0.66 3.05 8.57
CA ASN A 16 0.60 3.77 7.32
C ASN A 16 1.42 2.97 6.31
N GLN A 17 0.76 2.06 5.58
CA GLN A 17 1.36 1.29 4.49
C GLN A 17 1.59 2.23 3.30
N LEU A 18 2.61 3.06 3.43
CA LEU A 18 3.12 3.88 2.36
C LEU A 18 3.80 2.95 1.35
N VAL A 19 3.15 2.73 0.21
CA VAL A 19 3.76 2.02 -0.91
C VAL A 19 4.74 2.99 -1.61
N PRO A 20 6.02 2.62 -1.76
CA PRO A 20 6.99 3.47 -2.44
C PRO A 20 6.58 3.74 -3.90
N TYR A 21 6.77 4.99 -4.32
CA TYR A 21 6.60 5.41 -5.70
C TYR A 21 7.93 5.40 -6.43
N VAL A 22 7.93 4.93 -7.68
CA VAL A 22 9.10 4.80 -8.53
C VAL A 22 8.88 5.53 -9.86
N ILE A 23 9.96 6.12 -10.38
CA ILE A 23 9.99 6.78 -11.69
C ILE A 23 10.75 5.91 -12.67
N GLU A 24 10.15 5.60 -13.81
CA GLU A 24 10.77 4.85 -14.90
C GLU A 24 10.96 5.75 -16.13
N GLN A 25 12.14 5.69 -16.75
CA GLN A 25 12.38 6.32 -18.04
C GLN A 25 11.89 5.43 -19.18
N THR A 26 11.09 6.00 -20.08
CA THR A 26 10.62 5.39 -21.32
C THR A 26 11.12 6.20 -22.51
N GLY A 27 11.06 5.63 -23.71
CA GLY A 27 11.45 6.34 -24.94
C GLY A 27 10.63 7.62 -25.24
N ARG A 28 9.53 7.86 -24.51
CA ARG A 28 8.69 9.08 -24.62
C ARG A 28 8.81 10.00 -23.38
N GLY A 29 9.71 9.71 -22.43
CA GLY A 29 9.89 10.46 -21.19
C GLY A 29 9.69 9.63 -19.93
N GLU A 30 9.42 10.27 -18.80
CA GLU A 30 9.31 9.63 -17.49
C GLU A 30 7.86 9.22 -17.16
N ARG A 31 7.70 8.05 -16.54
CA ARG A 31 6.42 7.56 -16.02
C ARG A 31 6.61 7.12 -14.58
N GLY A 32 5.81 7.67 -13.70
CA GLY A 32 5.79 7.23 -12.31
C GLY A 32 4.70 6.21 -12.04
N MET A 33 4.96 5.27 -11.13
CA MET A 33 4.02 4.25 -10.66
C MET A 33 4.43 3.75 -9.28
N ASP A 34 3.57 3.00 -8.61
CA ASP A 34 3.97 2.27 -7.41
C ASP A 34 4.89 1.07 -7.75
N ILE A 35 5.67 0.62 -6.76
CA ILE A 35 6.63 -0.46 -6.96
C ILE A 35 5.97 -1.78 -7.39
N PHE A 36 4.76 -2.10 -6.93
CA PHE A 36 4.09 -3.35 -7.30
C PHE A 36 3.65 -3.33 -8.76
N SER A 37 3.13 -2.21 -9.25
CA SER A 37 2.83 -2.01 -10.66
C SER A 37 4.06 -2.16 -11.56
N ARG A 38 5.23 -1.67 -11.11
CA ARG A 38 6.48 -1.81 -11.87
C ARG A 38 6.92 -3.27 -11.99
N LEU A 39 6.77 -4.05 -10.92
CA LEU A 39 7.13 -5.47 -10.87
C LEU A 39 6.12 -6.33 -11.64
N LEU A 40 4.83 -5.99 -11.60
CA LEU A 40 3.80 -6.66 -12.39
C LEU A 40 4.06 -6.52 -13.90
N ARG A 41 4.59 -5.37 -14.36
CA ARG A 41 5.00 -5.20 -15.77
C ARG A 41 6.09 -6.18 -16.19
N GLU A 42 6.98 -6.54 -15.27
CA GLU A 42 8.00 -7.59 -15.46
C GLU A 42 7.49 -9.01 -15.21
N ARG A 43 6.17 -9.16 -14.99
CA ARG A 43 5.50 -10.43 -14.67
C ARG A 43 5.97 -11.04 -13.34
N ILE A 44 6.35 -10.19 -12.39
CA ILE A 44 6.70 -10.58 -11.02
C ILE A 44 5.46 -10.37 -10.13
N ILE A 45 5.05 -11.42 -9.43
CA ILE A 45 3.83 -11.46 -8.61
C ILE A 45 4.21 -11.82 -7.17
N PHE A 46 3.66 -11.09 -6.20
CA PHE A 46 3.82 -11.37 -4.77
C PHE A 46 2.51 -11.90 -4.19
N LEU A 47 2.59 -12.95 -3.39
CA LEU A 47 1.49 -13.40 -2.56
C LEU A 47 1.65 -12.71 -1.19
N GLY A 48 0.84 -11.67 -0.97
CA GLY A 48 0.90 -10.85 0.25
C GLY A 48 0.12 -11.41 1.44
N THR A 49 -0.66 -12.47 1.23
CA THR A 49 -1.52 -13.09 2.24
C THR A 49 -1.39 -14.61 2.19
N ALA A 50 -1.82 -15.27 3.26
CA ALA A 50 -1.99 -16.71 3.24
C ALA A 50 -2.97 -17.11 2.12
N VAL A 51 -2.72 -18.28 1.54
CA VAL A 51 -3.64 -18.91 0.58
C VAL A 51 -4.80 -19.50 1.36
N ASP A 52 -6.01 -19.21 0.89
CA ASP A 52 -7.23 -19.87 1.35
C ASP A 52 -7.58 -21.01 0.37
N ASP A 53 -8.33 -22.01 0.82
CA ASP A 53 -8.76 -23.17 0.01
C ASP A 53 -9.93 -22.85 -0.91
#